data_AF-A0A9D6Z9F0-F1
#
_entry.id   AF-A0A9D6Z9F0-F1
#
_cell.length_a   1.000
_cell.length_b   1.000
_cell.length_c   1.000
_cell.angle_alpha   90.00
_cell.angle_beta   90.00
_cell.angle_gamma   90.00
#
_symmetry.space_group_name_H-M   'P 1'
#
loop_
_entity.id
_entity.type
_entity.pdbx_description
1 polymer ?
#
loop_
_entity_poly.entity_id
_entity_poly.type
_entity_poly.pdbx_seq_one_letter_code
_entity_poly.pdbx_strand_id
1 'polypeptide(L)'
;MAIFKLSKTNLIIPAIIFSFGLAASYSIIVSAQTAEIIYPVKDLGNCENETACRNFCDDQNNISACVAFAEKHDLISKEEAAKAKAFIQSGKIGPGNCSGKNECEAFCNDSANIEVCLSFAKNNGLMREYEIKEAEKFAKVLKEGAKPPGNCRGKNECENYCNNPDNMEECLAFAEKAEMIPKNELKEAKKALMAIKSGVKPPGNCRGKKECEAYCGEPSHMEECFAFAEKAGFIPPEEAAQARKMMPLMAAGKMPGGCRGKNECETYCADESHMDECANFALEAGLMKPKEAEMFKKTGGKGPGDCKGREQCEAFCNDPANQEACFNFAKEHNLIPPEEIEKMKGGMNQIKKGFEMAPPEVSQCLKSTVGEEILNKVQSGQMMPSQQLGGQMRDCFEKFMPQGGPDEGGFGPNGQNGQMPPAGMMPPQEAGFGGPGGCKTPEECQKFCSEHSQECAEFQKGFNKFEGILREKFDGQMPSREMMEIPRGDLPKGNFDKFKDAPNSGQMPSREMMEKMMKNGEIPESFNNGEIFNREGFNKQNIPSNIPKIPDQFKNMIPQNVLPQMPQQIPQMPDNKIPGITPLPVQPQYFQPTTEFQQIPGQ
;
A
#
# COMPACT_ATOMS: atom_id res chain seq x y z
N MET A 1 19.16 44.01 -9.90
CA MET A 1 18.64 44.96 -8.88
C MET A 1 17.46 44.31 -8.17
N ALA A 2 17.48 44.28 -6.83
CA ALA A 2 16.43 43.93 -5.85
C ALA A 2 15.55 42.71 -6.18
N ILE A 3 15.59 41.58 -5.45
CA ILE A 3 15.16 41.41 -4.05
C ILE A 3 15.84 40.15 -3.49
N PHE A 4 16.69 40.30 -2.48
CA PHE A 4 16.88 39.31 -1.41
C PHE A 4 17.23 40.10 -0.14
N LYS A 5 16.18 40.51 0.58
CA LYS A 5 16.22 40.65 2.04
C LYS A 5 15.89 39.28 2.61
N LEU A 6 16.71 38.81 3.55
CA LEU A 6 16.51 37.84 4.65
C LEU A 6 17.93 37.32 4.94
N SER A 7 18.48 37.32 6.15
CA SER A 7 17.97 37.56 7.48
C SER A 7 19.16 38.01 8.33
N LYS A 8 19.08 39.19 8.95
CA LYS A 8 19.98 39.60 10.02
C LYS A 8 19.47 38.94 11.30
N THR A 9 20.09 37.84 11.70
CA THR A 9 19.95 37.32 13.06
C THR A 9 20.51 38.31 14.07
N ASN A 10 19.82 38.36 15.20
CA ASN A 10 20.00 39.30 16.28
C ASN A 10 21.45 39.47 16.74
N LEU A 11 21.87 40.72 16.68
CA LEU A 11 22.80 41.36 17.61
C LEU A 11 22.17 41.32 19.01
N ILE A 12 22.95 40.87 20.02
CA ILE A 12 22.88 41.04 21.50
C ILE A 12 23.26 39.68 22.15
N ILE A 13 24.23 39.48 23.05
CA ILE A 13 25.11 40.28 23.95
C ILE A 13 25.96 39.20 24.72
N PRO A 14 27.07 39.45 25.47
CA PRO A 14 28.24 40.33 25.37
C PRO A 14 29.56 39.57 25.66
N ALA A 15 30.65 40.30 25.91
CA ALA A 15 31.86 39.82 26.57
C ALA A 15 31.61 39.21 27.96
N ILE A 16 32.13 38.02 28.25
CA ILE A 16 32.72 37.65 29.56
C ILE A 16 33.90 36.69 29.30
N ILE A 17 35.11 37.22 29.41
CA ILE A 17 36.27 36.49 29.87
C ILE A 17 36.08 36.31 31.37
N PHE A 18 35.98 35.08 31.88
CA PHE A 18 36.77 34.58 33.01
C PHE A 18 36.39 33.15 33.40
N SER A 19 37.45 32.36 33.62
CA SER A 19 37.59 31.23 34.56
C SER A 19 36.98 29.86 34.27
N PHE A 20 37.92 28.93 34.01
CA PHE A 20 38.12 27.63 34.67
C PHE A 20 37.05 26.53 34.54
N GLY A 21 37.49 25.38 34.03
CA GLY A 21 36.84 24.10 34.32
C GLY A 21 37.10 23.02 33.28
N LEU A 22 38.12 22.19 33.52
CA LEU A 22 38.33 20.89 32.90
C LEU A 22 37.05 20.03 32.90
N ALA A 23 36.67 19.46 31.76
CA ALA A 23 36.29 18.05 31.63
C ALA A 23 36.02 17.70 30.16
N ALA A 24 36.50 16.52 29.77
CA ALA A 24 36.39 15.96 28.44
C ALA A 24 34.96 15.58 28.06
N SER A 25 34.59 15.89 26.81
CA SER A 25 33.63 15.09 26.04
C SER A 25 33.94 15.30 24.56
N TYR A 26 34.63 14.31 23.96
CA TYR A 26 34.78 14.20 22.52
C TYR A 26 33.38 13.97 21.91
N SER A 27 32.77 15.01 21.37
CA SER A 27 31.70 14.87 20.39
C SER A 27 32.36 14.66 19.03
N ILE A 28 32.29 13.45 18.49
CA ILE A 28 32.61 13.21 17.07
C ILE A 28 31.46 13.84 16.28
N ILE A 29 31.66 15.09 15.88
CA ILE A 29 30.86 15.73 14.84
C ILE A 29 31.31 15.04 13.54
N VAL A 30 30.41 14.27 12.92
CA VAL A 30 30.59 13.90 11.50
C VAL A 30 30.36 15.17 10.69
N SER A 31 31.39 15.99 10.56
CA SER A 31 31.41 17.05 9.56
C SER A 31 31.39 16.38 8.20
N ALA A 32 30.38 16.69 7.38
CA ALA A 32 30.53 16.56 5.94
C ALA A 32 31.84 17.28 5.59
N GLN A 33 32.82 16.55 5.08
CA GLN A 33 34.09 17.14 4.65
C GLN A 33 33.77 18.07 3.49
N THR A 34 33.52 19.35 3.78
CA THR A 34 33.57 20.39 2.75
C THR A 34 34.97 20.31 2.17
N ALA A 35 35.09 19.98 0.89
CA ALA A 35 36.38 19.96 0.22
C ALA A 35 37.11 21.26 0.55
N GLU A 36 38.25 21.17 1.23
CA GLU A 36 39.00 22.34 1.68
C GLU A 36 39.64 22.99 0.44
N ILE A 37 38.95 23.97 -0.13
CA ILE A 37 39.43 24.73 -1.29
C ILE A 37 40.53 25.67 -0.82
N ILE A 38 41.77 25.43 -1.26
CA ILE A 38 42.92 26.29 -0.96
C ILE A 38 42.96 27.45 -1.96
N TYR A 39 42.90 28.67 -1.44
CA TYR A 39 43.05 29.90 -2.23
C TYR A 39 44.52 30.38 -2.24
N PRO A 40 44.97 31.05 -3.31
CA PRO A 40 44.25 31.29 -4.57
C PRO A 40 44.09 30.03 -5.43
N VAL A 41 42.96 29.88 -6.11
CA VAL A 41 42.68 28.70 -6.95
C VAL A 41 43.36 28.87 -8.31
N LYS A 42 44.53 28.27 -8.46
CA LYS A 42 45.35 28.36 -9.68
C LYS A 42 44.61 27.91 -10.94
N ASP A 43 43.80 26.86 -10.83
CA ASP A 43 43.02 26.28 -11.94
C ASP A 43 41.90 27.22 -12.42
N LEU A 44 41.50 28.22 -11.61
CA LEU A 44 40.43 29.18 -11.89
C LEU A 44 40.96 30.63 -11.96
N GLY A 45 42.12 30.82 -12.60
CA GLY A 45 42.69 32.14 -12.83
C GLY A 45 43.30 32.80 -11.59
N ASN A 46 43.71 32.02 -10.59
CA ASN A 46 44.24 32.49 -9.30
C ASN A 46 43.26 33.34 -8.49
N CYS A 47 41.96 33.04 -8.55
CA CYS A 47 40.97 33.73 -7.71
C CYS A 47 41.28 33.55 -6.22
N GLU A 48 41.25 34.65 -5.46
CA GLU A 48 41.72 34.72 -4.06
C GLU A 48 40.67 34.31 -3.02
N ASN A 49 39.41 34.19 -3.42
CA ASN A 49 38.29 33.83 -2.56
C ASN A 49 37.12 33.30 -3.40
N GLU A 50 36.09 32.77 -2.72
CA GLU A 50 34.91 32.18 -3.36
C GLU A 50 34.24 33.13 -4.35
N THR A 51 34.04 34.40 -3.98
CA THR A 51 33.40 35.39 -4.85
C THR A 51 34.22 35.66 -6.11
N ALA A 52 35.54 35.78 -5.99
CA ALA A 52 36.42 35.94 -7.15
C ALA A 52 36.37 34.72 -8.08
N CYS A 53 36.30 33.50 -7.53
CA CYS A 53 36.19 32.28 -8.31
C CYS A 53 34.82 32.15 -8.99
N ARG A 54 33.74 32.55 -8.31
CA ARG A 54 32.40 32.62 -8.91
C ARG A 54 32.37 33.59 -10.09
N ASN A 55 32.90 34.80 -9.92
CA ASN A 55 33.00 35.77 -11.00
C ASN A 55 33.82 35.26 -12.20
N PHE A 56 34.92 34.53 -11.93
CA PHE A 56 35.69 33.86 -12.99
C PHE A 56 34.83 32.83 -13.73
N CYS A 57 34.03 32.06 -13.01
CA CYS A 57 33.16 31.01 -13.56
C CYS A 57 31.86 31.50 -14.19
N ASP A 58 31.44 32.72 -13.89
CA ASP A 58 30.28 33.36 -14.54
C ASP A 58 30.59 33.76 -16.00
N ASP A 59 31.87 33.84 -16.38
CA ASP A 59 32.28 33.97 -17.77
C ASP A 59 32.14 32.62 -18.50
N GLN A 60 31.31 32.61 -19.56
CA GLN A 60 31.09 31.44 -20.40
C GLN A 60 32.38 30.86 -21.00
N ASN A 61 33.43 31.67 -21.18
CA ASN A 61 34.71 31.18 -21.69
C ASN A 61 35.42 30.28 -20.67
N ASN A 62 35.17 30.47 -19.38
CA ASN A 62 35.83 29.76 -18.29
C ASN A 62 35.05 28.53 -17.80
N ILE A 63 33.81 28.33 -18.26
CA ILE A 63 32.90 27.28 -17.77
C ILE A 63 33.53 25.86 -17.82
N SER A 64 34.34 25.54 -18.84
CA SER A 64 35.01 24.23 -18.93
C SER A 64 36.02 24.02 -17.80
N ALA A 65 36.81 25.03 -17.46
CA ALA A 65 37.74 24.98 -16.34
C ALA A 65 37.00 24.88 -15.00
N CYS A 66 35.90 25.62 -14.87
CA CYS A 66 35.06 25.61 -13.68
C CYS A 66 34.35 24.27 -13.45
N VAL A 67 33.80 23.66 -14.48
CA VAL A 67 33.17 22.33 -14.39
C VAL A 67 34.21 21.27 -14.04
N ALA A 68 35.40 21.31 -14.66
CA ALA A 68 36.48 20.38 -14.35
C ALA A 68 36.97 20.53 -12.91
N PHE A 69 37.11 21.77 -12.42
CA PHE A 69 37.48 22.04 -11.03
C PHE A 69 36.38 21.56 -10.07
N ALA A 70 35.13 21.90 -10.33
CA ALA A 70 34.00 21.52 -9.48
C ALA A 70 33.81 20.00 -9.40
N GLU A 71 33.95 19.28 -10.51
CA GLU A 71 33.89 17.82 -10.53
C GLU A 71 35.08 17.18 -9.80
N LYS A 72 36.30 17.71 -9.98
CA LYS A 72 37.52 17.20 -9.31
C LYS A 72 37.47 17.36 -7.80
N HIS A 73 36.80 18.40 -7.31
CA HIS A 73 36.68 18.72 -5.90
C HIS A 73 35.31 18.34 -5.31
N ASP A 74 34.52 17.52 -6.02
CA ASP A 74 33.19 17.07 -5.61
C ASP A 74 32.24 18.23 -5.20
N LEU A 75 32.42 19.42 -5.78
CA LEU A 75 31.56 20.59 -5.59
C LEU A 75 30.26 20.48 -6.39
N ILE A 76 30.23 19.59 -7.38
CA ILE A 76 29.04 19.17 -8.13
C ILE A 76 29.06 17.66 -8.30
N SER A 77 27.89 17.04 -8.42
CA SER A 77 27.78 15.61 -8.70
C SER A 77 28.31 15.27 -10.10
N LYS A 78 28.70 14.00 -10.31
CA LYS A 78 29.07 13.48 -11.63
C LYS A 78 27.98 13.71 -12.68
N GLU A 79 26.71 13.65 -12.27
CA GLU A 79 25.58 13.91 -13.14
C GLU A 79 25.51 15.40 -13.53
N GLU A 80 25.65 16.33 -12.58
CA GLU A 80 25.69 17.76 -12.86
C GLU A 80 26.89 18.13 -13.75
N ALA A 81 28.05 17.52 -13.50
CA ALA A 81 29.23 17.69 -14.36
C ALA A 81 28.96 17.18 -15.79
N ALA A 82 28.29 16.03 -15.96
CA ALA A 82 27.92 15.51 -17.26
C ALA A 82 26.95 16.44 -18.01
N LYS A 83 25.91 16.96 -17.33
CA LYS A 83 24.98 17.95 -17.91
C LYS A 83 25.68 19.24 -18.31
N ALA A 84 26.61 19.74 -17.48
CA ALA A 84 27.37 20.93 -17.81
C ALA A 84 28.32 20.71 -19.01
N LYS A 85 28.98 19.55 -19.09
CA LYS A 85 29.80 19.14 -20.26
C LYS A 85 28.96 19.02 -21.53
N ALA A 86 27.77 18.45 -21.44
CA ALA A 86 26.82 18.37 -22.55
C ALA A 86 26.42 19.77 -23.05
N PHE A 87 26.13 20.71 -22.16
CA PHE A 87 25.83 22.09 -22.54
C PHE A 87 27.03 22.82 -23.18
N ILE A 88 28.26 22.52 -22.73
CA ILE A 88 29.47 23.02 -23.38
C ILE A 88 29.60 22.48 -24.81
N GLN A 89 29.30 21.19 -25.00
CA GLN A 89 29.32 20.54 -26.32
C GLN A 89 28.24 21.07 -27.27
N SER A 90 27.14 21.60 -26.74
CA SER A 90 26.10 22.28 -27.53
C SER A 90 26.48 23.71 -27.95
N GLY A 91 27.75 24.09 -27.81
CA GLY A 91 28.26 25.42 -28.20
C GLY A 91 27.96 26.52 -27.19
N LYS A 92 27.60 26.17 -25.94
CA LYS A 92 27.22 27.13 -24.87
C LYS A 92 26.01 28.01 -25.22
N ILE A 93 25.23 27.58 -26.21
CA ILE A 93 24.00 28.24 -26.64
C ILE A 93 22.86 27.27 -26.38
N GLY A 94 21.90 27.71 -25.57
CA GLY A 94 20.68 26.99 -25.25
C GLY A 94 19.50 27.35 -26.15
N PRO A 95 18.31 26.82 -25.84
CA PRO A 95 17.11 27.06 -26.62
C PRO A 95 16.76 28.56 -26.63
N GLY A 96 16.27 29.06 -27.78
CA GLY A 96 15.98 30.50 -27.93
C GLY A 96 17.22 31.41 -27.95
N ASN A 97 18.42 30.85 -28.20
CA ASN A 97 19.70 31.55 -28.14
C ASN A 97 20.08 32.09 -26.76
N CYS A 98 19.52 31.52 -25.69
CA CYS A 98 19.98 31.83 -24.34
C CYS A 98 21.42 31.33 -24.16
N SER A 99 22.23 32.06 -23.40
CA SER A 99 23.65 31.67 -23.23
C SER A 99 24.04 31.51 -21.75
N GLY A 100 23.20 31.99 -20.83
CA GLY A 100 23.36 31.80 -19.38
C GLY A 100 22.23 31.00 -18.75
N LYS A 101 22.50 30.39 -17.58
CA LYS A 101 21.51 29.63 -16.80
C LYS A 101 20.20 30.40 -16.61
N ASN A 102 20.28 31.65 -16.14
CA ASN A 102 19.09 32.46 -15.85
C ASN A 102 18.28 32.80 -17.11
N GLU A 103 18.96 33.05 -18.24
CA GLU A 103 18.29 33.32 -19.52
C GLU A 103 17.59 32.07 -20.04
N CYS A 104 18.27 30.92 -20.00
CA CYS A 104 17.71 29.64 -20.44
C CYS A 104 16.56 29.20 -19.53
N GLU A 105 16.69 29.41 -18.23
CA GLU A 105 15.63 29.16 -17.26
C GLU A 105 14.43 30.08 -17.51
N ALA A 106 14.64 31.37 -17.75
CA ALA A 106 13.56 32.28 -18.10
C ALA A 106 12.86 31.88 -19.42
N PHE A 107 13.63 31.51 -20.45
CA PHE A 107 13.09 31.06 -21.73
C PHE A 107 12.28 29.77 -21.59
N CYS A 108 12.82 28.76 -20.88
CA CYS A 108 12.19 27.47 -20.70
C CYS A 108 11.10 27.44 -19.63
N ASN A 109 11.04 28.45 -18.76
CA ASN A 109 9.90 28.66 -17.87
C ASN A 109 8.67 29.13 -18.64
N ASP A 110 8.77 29.65 -19.86
CA ASP A 110 7.58 29.88 -20.65
C ASP A 110 7.04 28.56 -21.23
N SER A 111 5.80 28.21 -20.86
CA SER A 111 5.08 27.05 -21.40
C SER A 111 4.99 27.04 -22.93
N ALA A 112 5.05 28.20 -23.59
CA ALA A 112 5.08 28.30 -25.05
C ALA A 112 6.38 27.75 -25.65
N ASN A 113 7.47 27.71 -24.88
CA ASN A 113 8.79 27.26 -25.31
C ASN A 113 9.09 25.81 -24.91
N ILE A 114 8.16 25.12 -24.25
CA ILE A 114 8.40 23.80 -23.65
C ILE A 114 8.86 22.76 -24.69
N GLU A 115 8.26 22.72 -25.89
CA GLU A 115 8.65 21.76 -26.94
C GLU A 115 10.10 22.00 -27.42
N VAL A 116 10.50 23.26 -27.57
CA VAL A 116 11.87 23.64 -27.98
C VAL A 116 12.87 23.29 -26.88
N CYS A 117 12.53 23.56 -25.62
CA CYS A 117 13.37 23.24 -24.47
C CYS A 117 13.54 21.74 -24.25
N LEU A 118 12.45 20.95 -24.37
CA LEU A 118 12.51 19.49 -24.27
C LEU A 118 13.31 18.87 -25.40
N SER A 119 13.13 19.36 -26.63
CA SER A 119 13.91 18.90 -27.78
C SER A 119 15.41 19.19 -27.57
N PHE A 120 15.75 20.39 -27.09
CA PHE A 120 17.12 20.75 -26.77
C PHE A 120 17.69 19.86 -25.66
N ALA A 121 16.95 19.67 -24.57
CA ALA A 121 17.41 18.85 -23.45
C ALA A 121 17.61 17.39 -23.84
N LYS A 122 16.70 16.83 -24.65
CA LYS A 122 16.78 15.46 -25.19
C LYS A 122 17.98 15.29 -26.11
N ASN A 123 18.15 16.19 -27.08
CA ASN A 123 19.22 16.09 -28.09
C ASN A 123 20.61 16.29 -27.50
N ASN A 124 20.72 17.03 -26.40
CA ASN A 124 21.99 17.29 -25.73
C ASN A 124 22.18 16.45 -24.46
N GLY A 125 21.30 15.50 -24.14
CA GLY A 125 21.45 14.64 -22.96
C GLY A 125 21.44 15.40 -21.62
N LEU A 126 20.72 16.51 -21.54
CA LEU A 126 20.61 17.34 -20.33
C LEU A 126 19.58 16.79 -19.33
N MET A 127 18.77 15.83 -19.75
CA MET A 127 17.77 15.14 -18.94
C MET A 127 17.82 13.65 -19.23
N ARG A 128 17.50 12.84 -18.23
CA ARG A 128 17.38 11.39 -18.37
C ARG A 128 16.13 11.05 -19.19
N GLU A 129 16.12 9.88 -19.83
CA GLU A 129 15.02 9.50 -20.73
C GLU A 129 13.65 9.48 -20.04
N TYR A 130 13.58 9.05 -18.77
CA TYR A 130 12.32 9.07 -18.02
C TYR A 130 11.85 10.51 -17.70
N GLU A 131 12.77 11.42 -17.38
CA GLU A 131 12.45 12.85 -17.14
C GLU A 131 11.92 13.50 -18.43
N ILE A 132 12.50 13.15 -19.58
CA ILE A 132 11.99 13.59 -20.89
C ILE A 132 10.58 13.05 -21.15
N LYS A 133 10.32 11.76 -20.89
CA LYS A 133 8.99 11.16 -21.08
C LYS A 133 7.92 11.83 -20.21
N GLU A 134 8.24 12.13 -18.95
CA GLU A 134 7.33 12.86 -18.05
C GLU A 134 7.04 14.28 -18.55
N ALA A 135 8.07 14.99 -18.99
CA ALA A 135 7.88 16.34 -19.50
C ALA A 135 7.18 16.38 -20.88
N GLU A 136 7.40 15.38 -21.74
CA GLU A 136 6.67 15.20 -23.00
C GLU A 136 5.16 14.97 -22.76
N LYS A 137 4.78 14.24 -21.70
CA LYS A 137 3.36 14.10 -21.30
C LYS A 137 2.75 15.45 -20.94
N PHE A 138 3.45 16.25 -20.14
CA PHE A 138 2.99 17.59 -19.78
C PHE A 138 2.85 18.50 -21.00
N ALA A 139 3.85 18.53 -21.89
CA ALA A 139 3.80 19.30 -23.13
C ALA A 139 2.62 18.87 -24.04
N LYS A 140 2.35 17.55 -24.13
CA LYS A 140 1.21 17.02 -24.88
C LYS A 140 -0.12 17.52 -24.33
N VAL A 141 -0.29 17.52 -23.01
CA VAL A 141 -1.53 17.97 -22.36
C VAL A 141 -1.80 19.45 -22.62
N LEU A 142 -0.76 20.29 -22.62
CA LEU A 142 -0.86 21.69 -23.01
C LEU A 142 -1.24 21.85 -24.49
N LYS A 143 -0.64 21.05 -25.38
CA LYS A 143 -0.94 21.05 -26.82
C LYS A 143 -2.38 20.64 -27.14
N GLU A 144 -2.94 19.75 -26.33
CA GLU A 144 -4.36 19.33 -26.39
C GLU A 144 -5.33 20.41 -25.84
N GLY A 145 -4.81 21.59 -25.47
CA GLY A 145 -5.59 22.74 -25.06
C GLY A 145 -5.93 22.76 -23.57
N ALA A 146 -5.33 21.90 -22.76
CA ALA A 146 -5.45 22.02 -21.31
C ALA A 146 -4.74 23.30 -20.85
N LYS A 147 -5.45 24.12 -20.07
CA LYS A 147 -4.87 25.31 -19.48
C LYS A 147 -4.23 24.95 -18.14
N PRO A 148 -3.02 25.44 -17.85
CA PRO A 148 -2.42 25.26 -16.55
C PRO A 148 -3.25 26.01 -15.48
N PRO A 149 -3.21 25.55 -14.22
CA PRO A 149 -4.05 26.09 -13.16
C PRO A 149 -3.79 27.59 -12.94
N GLY A 150 -4.84 28.39 -12.77
CA GLY A 150 -4.71 29.85 -12.66
C GLY A 150 -4.17 30.56 -13.91
N ASN A 151 -4.03 29.86 -15.04
CA ASN A 151 -3.30 30.30 -16.22
C ASN A 151 -1.83 30.64 -15.96
N CYS A 152 -1.22 29.99 -14.94
CA CYS A 152 0.17 30.19 -14.61
C CYS A 152 1.09 29.87 -15.80
N ARG A 153 2.14 30.67 -15.99
CA ARG A 153 3.16 30.48 -17.02
C ARG A 153 4.45 30.02 -16.35
N GLY A 154 4.73 28.74 -16.51
CA GLY A 154 5.96 28.14 -16.03
C GLY A 154 5.91 27.60 -14.63
N LYS A 155 6.96 26.85 -14.31
CA LYS A 155 7.07 26.08 -13.08
C LYS A 155 6.85 26.94 -11.83
N ASN A 156 7.60 28.03 -11.69
CA ASN A 156 7.57 28.85 -10.48
C ASN A 156 6.21 29.52 -10.24
N GLU A 157 5.55 30.01 -11.30
CA GLU A 157 4.22 30.62 -11.19
C GLU A 157 3.18 29.56 -10.81
N CYS A 158 3.23 28.40 -11.45
CA CYS A 158 2.32 27.29 -11.16
C CYS A 158 2.53 26.72 -9.76
N GLU A 159 3.77 26.57 -9.30
CA GLU A 159 4.07 26.14 -7.93
C GLU A 159 3.52 27.15 -6.91
N ASN A 160 3.76 28.44 -7.11
CA ASN A 160 3.22 29.46 -6.21
C ASN A 160 1.69 29.47 -6.19
N TYR A 161 1.04 29.31 -7.36
CA TYR A 161 -0.40 29.20 -7.45
C TYR A 161 -0.92 27.96 -6.73
N CYS A 162 -0.31 26.80 -6.97
CA CYS A 162 -0.74 25.51 -6.42
C CYS A 162 -0.36 25.28 -4.95
N ASN A 163 0.61 26.02 -4.43
CA ASN A 163 0.91 26.02 -3.00
C ASN A 163 -0.15 26.75 -2.17
N ASN A 164 -1.05 27.52 -2.80
CA ASN A 164 -2.21 28.04 -2.09
C ASN A 164 -3.25 26.92 -1.86
N PRO A 165 -3.63 26.62 -0.60
CA PRO A 165 -4.67 25.62 -0.30
C PRO A 165 -5.98 25.82 -1.05
N ASP A 166 -6.35 27.07 -1.31
CA ASP A 166 -7.59 27.42 -2.04
C ASP A 166 -7.56 26.96 -3.51
N ASN A 167 -6.37 26.79 -4.08
CA ASN A 167 -6.16 26.41 -5.47
C ASN A 167 -5.85 24.91 -5.64
N MET A 168 -5.71 24.16 -4.53
CA MET A 168 -5.27 22.76 -4.57
C MET A 168 -6.19 21.85 -5.40
N GLU A 169 -7.50 22.11 -5.41
CA GLU A 169 -8.44 21.31 -6.20
C GLU A 169 -8.18 21.43 -7.69
N GLU A 170 -8.05 22.65 -8.21
CA GLU A 170 -7.76 22.91 -9.62
C GLU A 170 -6.41 22.30 -10.01
N CYS A 171 -5.40 22.48 -9.16
CA CYS A 171 -4.06 21.95 -9.38
C CYS A 171 -4.03 20.42 -9.38
N LEU A 172 -4.74 19.76 -8.45
CA LEU A 172 -4.83 18.31 -8.42
C LEU A 172 -5.61 17.75 -9.60
N ALA A 173 -6.68 18.42 -10.02
CA ALA A 173 -7.44 18.03 -11.21
C ALA A 173 -6.58 18.14 -12.48
N PHE A 174 -5.81 19.23 -12.61
CA PHE A 174 -4.87 19.39 -13.72
C PHE A 174 -3.78 18.31 -13.68
N ALA A 175 -3.16 18.08 -12.51
CA ALA A 175 -2.08 17.11 -12.36
C ALA A 175 -2.54 15.66 -12.58
N GLU A 176 -3.77 15.32 -12.18
CA GLU A 176 -4.43 14.04 -12.50
C GLU A 176 -4.63 13.89 -14.01
N LYS A 177 -5.21 14.91 -14.66
CA LYS A 177 -5.43 14.92 -16.11
C LYS A 177 -4.11 14.82 -16.90
N ALA A 178 -3.07 15.45 -16.38
CA ALA A 178 -1.74 15.45 -16.97
C ALA A 178 -0.90 14.21 -16.61
N GLU A 179 -1.44 13.30 -15.79
CA GLU A 179 -0.73 12.13 -15.24
C GLU A 179 0.62 12.49 -14.59
N MET A 180 0.70 13.66 -13.96
CA MET A 180 1.93 14.18 -13.33
C MET A 180 2.17 13.64 -11.92
N ILE A 181 1.18 12.95 -11.35
CA ILE A 181 1.23 12.41 -9.99
C ILE A 181 1.00 10.90 -10.06
N PRO A 182 1.88 10.07 -9.46
CA PRO A 182 1.64 8.64 -9.31
C PRO A 182 0.28 8.33 -8.65
N LYS A 183 -0.39 7.24 -9.04
CA LYS A 183 -1.76 6.93 -8.57
C LYS A 183 -1.88 6.87 -7.04
N ASN A 184 -0.86 6.36 -6.35
CA ASN A 184 -0.79 6.31 -4.90
C ASN A 184 -0.67 7.72 -4.29
N GLU A 185 0.21 8.56 -4.82
CA GLU A 185 0.36 9.95 -4.38
C GLU A 185 -0.89 10.78 -4.67
N LEU A 186 -1.58 10.53 -5.79
CA LEU A 186 -2.84 11.20 -6.12
C LEU A 186 -3.95 10.83 -5.13
N LYS A 187 -4.02 9.56 -4.70
CA LYS A 187 -4.97 9.11 -3.67
C LYS A 187 -4.73 9.84 -2.35
N GLU A 188 -3.47 10.01 -1.96
CA GLU A 188 -3.09 10.74 -0.74
C GLU A 188 -3.41 12.24 -0.87
N ALA A 189 -3.06 12.85 -1.99
CA ALA A 189 -3.34 14.27 -2.23
C ALA A 189 -4.85 14.56 -2.23
N LYS A 190 -5.68 13.66 -2.79
CA LYS A 190 -7.15 13.75 -2.72
C LYS A 190 -7.66 13.65 -1.28
N LYS A 191 -7.09 12.79 -0.43
CA LYS A 191 -7.44 12.71 1.00
C LYS A 191 -7.10 14.01 1.74
N ALA A 192 -5.90 14.57 1.53
CA ALA A 192 -5.52 15.87 2.10
C ALA A 192 -6.50 16.97 1.66
N LEU A 193 -6.82 17.04 0.36
CA LEU A 193 -7.76 18.02 -0.18
C LEU A 193 -9.14 17.89 0.47
N MET A 194 -9.66 16.66 0.62
CA MET A 194 -10.95 16.42 1.27
C MET A 194 -10.94 16.86 2.74
N ALA A 195 -9.84 16.62 3.47
CA ALA A 195 -9.70 17.07 4.85
C ALA A 195 -9.72 18.60 4.95
N ILE A 196 -8.94 19.27 4.08
CA ILE A 196 -8.85 20.74 4.01
C ILE A 196 -10.22 21.35 3.67
N LYS A 197 -10.91 20.79 2.67
CA LYS A 197 -12.27 21.20 2.30
C LYS A 197 -13.29 21.01 3.41
N SER A 198 -13.07 20.01 4.28
CA SER A 198 -13.90 19.76 5.46
C SER A 198 -13.54 20.68 6.64
N GLY A 199 -12.67 21.68 6.43
CA GLY A 199 -12.26 22.65 7.44
C GLY A 199 -11.09 22.21 8.32
N VAL A 200 -10.45 21.08 8.02
CA VAL A 200 -9.26 20.63 8.74
C VAL A 200 -8.06 21.45 8.25
N LYS A 201 -7.48 22.26 9.13
CA LYS A 201 -6.31 23.07 8.79
C LYS A 201 -5.05 22.19 8.64
N PRO A 202 -4.19 22.46 7.64
CA PRO A 202 -2.90 21.81 7.56
C PRO A 202 -2.01 22.22 8.75
N PRO A 203 -1.11 21.34 9.20
CA PRO A 203 -0.27 21.57 10.38
C PRO A 203 0.63 22.79 10.17
N GLY A 204 0.75 23.67 11.16
CA GLY A 204 1.54 24.91 11.05
C GLY A 204 0.99 25.92 10.02
N ASN A 205 -0.18 25.66 9.43
CA ASN A 205 -0.64 26.31 8.20
C ASN A 205 0.34 26.17 7.02
N CYS A 206 1.11 25.09 7.01
CA CYS A 206 2.08 24.79 5.96
C CYS A 206 1.41 24.74 4.58
N ARG A 207 2.16 25.16 3.55
CA ARG A 207 1.69 25.22 2.16
C ARG A 207 2.51 24.30 1.28
N GLY A 208 1.82 23.30 0.73
CA GLY A 208 2.45 22.28 -0.11
C GLY A 208 3.32 21.30 0.68
N LYS A 209 3.72 20.22 -0.01
CA LYS A 209 4.39 19.07 0.60
C LYS A 209 5.68 19.45 1.35
N LYS A 210 6.56 20.23 0.72
CA LYS A 210 7.88 20.56 1.27
C LYS A 210 7.81 21.33 2.60
N GLU A 211 6.92 22.31 2.70
CA GLU A 211 6.75 23.08 3.94
C GLU A 211 6.14 22.21 5.04
N CYS A 212 5.13 21.39 4.69
CA CYS A 212 4.51 20.48 5.64
C CYS A 212 5.46 19.39 6.14
N GLU A 213 6.32 18.84 5.27
CA GLU A 213 7.35 17.87 5.64
C GLU A 213 8.40 18.49 6.54
N ALA A 214 8.84 19.71 6.24
CA ALA A 214 9.78 20.43 7.11
C ALA A 214 9.17 20.67 8.50
N TYR A 215 7.92 21.15 8.55
CA TYR A 215 7.20 21.39 9.80
C TYR A 215 6.97 20.09 10.59
N CYS A 216 6.43 19.06 9.94
CA CYS A 216 6.15 17.76 10.58
C CYS A 216 7.39 16.93 10.89
N GLY A 217 8.53 17.23 10.26
CA GLY A 217 9.82 16.63 10.57
C GLY A 217 10.39 17.09 11.90
N GLU A 218 9.92 18.21 12.45
CA GLU A 218 10.29 18.65 13.79
C GLU A 218 9.53 17.86 14.86
N PRO A 219 10.23 17.23 15.84
CA PRO A 219 9.57 16.42 16.86
C PRO A 219 8.51 17.17 17.68
N SER A 220 8.66 18.49 17.84
CA SER A 220 7.70 19.37 18.53
C SER A 220 6.36 19.50 17.82
N HIS A 221 6.28 19.16 16.52
CA HIS A 221 5.09 19.31 15.70
C HIS A 221 4.38 17.99 15.39
N MET A 222 4.92 16.87 15.90
CA MET A 222 4.44 15.52 15.62
C MET A 222 2.97 15.31 16.00
N GLU A 223 2.52 15.86 17.14
CA GLU A 223 1.13 15.70 17.60
C GLU A 223 0.13 16.42 16.67
N GLU A 224 0.47 17.63 16.22
CA GLU A 224 -0.35 18.40 15.28
C GLU A 224 -0.43 17.69 13.92
N CYS A 225 0.70 17.21 13.42
CA CYS A 225 0.79 16.47 12.17
C CYS A 225 0.06 15.12 12.22
N PHE A 226 0.17 14.40 13.34
CA PHE A 226 -0.60 13.19 13.58
C PHE A 226 -2.11 13.49 13.57
N ALA A 227 -2.54 14.55 14.26
CA ALA A 227 -3.95 14.93 14.31
C ALA A 227 -4.52 15.28 12.94
N PHE A 228 -3.74 15.95 12.09
CA PHE A 228 -4.11 16.18 10.69
C PHE A 228 -4.18 14.85 9.92
N ALA A 229 -3.15 14.01 10.03
CA ALA A 229 -3.05 12.77 9.30
C ALA A 229 -4.19 11.78 9.63
N GLU A 230 -4.57 11.71 10.90
CA GLU A 230 -5.72 10.93 11.34
C GLU A 230 -7.03 11.47 10.76
N LYS A 231 -7.29 12.79 10.88
CA LYS A 231 -8.51 13.41 10.34
C LYS A 231 -8.59 13.33 8.81
N ALA A 232 -7.45 13.36 8.13
CA ALA A 232 -7.36 13.19 6.69
C ALA A 232 -7.46 11.71 6.26
N GLY A 233 -7.48 10.76 7.20
CA GLY A 233 -7.54 9.34 6.90
C GLY A 233 -6.26 8.80 6.28
N PHE A 234 -5.11 9.42 6.56
CA PHE A 234 -3.80 8.86 6.25
C PHE A 234 -3.42 7.72 7.19
N ILE A 235 -3.98 7.71 8.40
CA ILE A 235 -3.73 6.69 9.41
C ILE A 235 -5.02 5.88 9.61
N PRO A 236 -4.99 4.54 9.43
CA PRO A 236 -6.13 3.68 9.77
C PRO A 236 -6.58 3.88 11.22
N PRO A 237 -7.89 3.78 11.55
CA PRO A 237 -8.38 4.05 12.91
C PRO A 237 -7.72 3.19 14.00
N GLU A 238 -7.37 1.94 13.69
CA GLU A 238 -6.67 1.05 14.61
C GLU A 238 -5.24 1.53 14.91
N GLU A 239 -4.48 1.86 13.87
CA GLU A 239 -3.12 2.40 14.00
C GLU A 239 -3.14 3.75 14.72
N ALA A 240 -4.15 4.60 14.43
CA ALA A 240 -4.32 5.87 15.11
C ALA A 240 -4.62 5.69 16.60
N ALA A 241 -5.44 4.71 16.98
CA ALA A 241 -5.70 4.38 18.38
C ALA A 241 -4.44 3.91 19.12
N GLN A 242 -3.60 3.10 18.47
CA GLN A 242 -2.32 2.68 19.04
C GLN A 242 -1.34 3.85 19.19
N ALA A 243 -1.23 4.70 18.16
CA ALA A 243 -0.39 5.89 18.20
C ALA A 243 -0.84 6.89 19.29
N ARG A 244 -2.16 7.07 19.50
CA ARG A 244 -2.70 7.89 20.61
C ARG A 244 -2.28 7.39 21.99
N LYS A 245 -2.13 6.08 22.17
CA LYS A 245 -1.60 5.51 23.42
C LYS A 245 -0.10 5.77 23.56
N MET A 246 0.64 5.68 22.46
CA MET A 246 2.11 5.74 22.47
C MET A 246 2.67 7.17 22.52
N MET A 247 2.09 8.13 21.81
CA MET A 247 2.63 9.50 21.71
C MET A 247 2.85 10.18 23.08
N PRO A 248 1.90 10.12 24.04
CA PRO A 248 2.12 10.71 25.36
C PRO A 248 3.27 10.05 26.13
N LEU A 249 3.48 8.74 25.94
CA LEU A 249 4.56 7.99 26.58
C LEU A 249 5.92 8.39 25.99
N MET A 250 6.00 8.53 24.66
CA MET A 250 7.20 9.03 23.98
C MET A 250 7.51 10.47 24.40
N ALA A 251 6.52 11.36 24.40
CA ALA A 251 6.69 12.77 24.79
C ALA A 251 7.13 12.92 26.26
N ALA A 252 6.62 12.06 27.15
CA ALA A 252 7.00 12.02 28.55
C ALA A 252 8.33 11.28 28.82
N GLY A 253 8.97 10.72 27.79
CA GLY A 253 10.18 9.90 27.94
C GLY A 253 9.97 8.62 28.76
N LYS A 254 8.74 8.10 28.79
CA LYS A 254 8.34 6.89 29.54
C LYS A 254 8.44 5.61 28.72
N MET A 255 9.15 5.66 27.60
CA MET A 255 9.44 4.48 26.80
C MET A 255 10.50 3.62 27.50
N PRO A 256 10.46 2.27 27.34
CA PRO A 256 11.47 1.40 27.93
C PRO A 256 12.88 1.82 27.52
N GLY A 257 13.80 1.93 28.47
CA GLY A 257 15.17 2.39 28.21
C GLY A 257 15.29 3.82 27.69
N GLY A 258 14.20 4.60 27.68
CA GLY A 258 14.14 5.93 27.09
C GLY A 258 14.19 5.93 25.56
N CYS A 259 13.94 4.80 24.90
CA CYS A 259 14.02 4.66 23.45
C CYS A 259 13.04 5.62 22.73
N ARG A 260 13.48 6.18 21.59
CA ARG A 260 12.73 7.22 20.84
C ARG A 260 12.34 6.78 19.42
N GLY A 261 12.43 5.49 19.13
CA GLY A 261 12.01 4.94 17.84
C GLY A 261 11.85 3.43 17.88
N LYS A 262 11.05 2.90 16.94
CA LYS A 262 10.71 1.47 16.86
C LYS A 262 11.93 0.56 16.97
N ASN A 263 12.94 0.75 16.13
CA ASN A 263 14.13 -0.11 16.09
C ASN A 263 14.95 -0.04 17.38
N GLU A 264 15.05 1.15 18.00
CA GLU A 264 15.76 1.32 19.27
C GLU A 264 15.03 0.59 20.40
N CYS A 265 13.71 0.76 20.49
CA CYS A 265 12.87 0.07 21.47
C CYS A 265 12.87 -1.44 21.26
N GLU A 266 12.81 -1.91 20.02
CA GLU A 266 12.88 -3.34 19.69
C GLU A 266 14.24 -3.91 20.08
N THR A 267 15.33 -3.19 19.83
CA THR A 267 16.67 -3.62 20.23
C THR A 267 16.80 -3.69 21.75
N TYR A 268 16.32 -2.66 22.46
CA TYR A 268 16.32 -2.61 23.92
C TYR A 268 15.50 -3.76 24.52
N CYS A 269 14.26 -3.95 24.04
CA CYS A 269 13.36 -4.99 24.53
C CYS A 269 13.71 -6.41 24.04
N ALA A 270 14.60 -6.54 23.06
CA ALA A 270 15.12 -7.82 22.61
C ALA A 270 16.24 -8.37 23.52
N ASP A 271 16.76 -7.54 24.43
CA ASP A 271 17.68 -7.95 25.48
C ASP A 271 16.90 -8.60 26.63
N GLU A 272 17.34 -9.80 27.02
CA GLU A 272 16.71 -10.58 28.11
C GLU A 272 16.71 -9.83 29.45
N SER A 273 17.69 -8.95 29.68
CA SER A 273 17.79 -8.14 30.89
C SER A 273 16.73 -7.02 30.99
N HIS A 274 16.08 -6.68 29.88
CA HIS A 274 15.10 -5.59 29.81
C HIS A 274 13.67 -6.07 29.57
N MET A 275 13.44 -7.39 29.55
CA MET A 275 12.14 -7.94 29.18
C MET A 275 11.05 -7.68 30.19
N ASP A 276 11.37 -7.74 31.49
CA ASP A 276 10.40 -7.42 32.54
C ASP A 276 9.95 -5.96 32.45
N GLU A 277 10.88 -5.04 32.19
CA GLU A 277 10.57 -3.62 31.96
C GLU A 277 9.65 -3.46 30.75
N CYS A 278 10.00 -4.06 29.61
CA CYS A 278 9.21 -3.96 28.39
C CYS A 278 7.84 -4.63 28.50
N ALA A 279 7.73 -5.77 29.18
CA ALA A 279 6.47 -6.45 29.43
C ALA A 279 5.56 -5.64 30.35
N ASN A 280 6.12 -5.07 31.43
CA ASN A 280 5.38 -4.20 32.34
C ASN A 280 4.92 -2.93 31.64
N PHE A 281 5.79 -2.30 30.84
CA PHE A 281 5.42 -1.17 30.01
C PHE A 281 4.27 -1.52 29.06
N ALA A 282 4.36 -2.63 28.33
CA ALA A 282 3.33 -3.03 27.39
C ALA A 282 1.99 -3.33 28.08
N LEU A 283 2.01 -3.88 29.29
CA LEU A 283 0.82 -4.06 30.13
C LEU A 283 0.22 -2.71 30.56
N GLU A 284 1.02 -1.82 31.14
CA GLU A 284 0.58 -0.53 31.66
C GLU A 284 0.07 0.40 30.55
N ALA A 285 0.73 0.37 29.38
CA ALA A 285 0.32 1.09 28.19
C ALA A 285 -0.91 0.48 27.50
N GLY A 286 -1.41 -0.67 27.98
CA GLY A 286 -2.55 -1.38 27.38
C GLY A 286 -2.27 -1.84 25.95
N LEU A 287 -1.01 -2.20 25.68
CA LEU A 287 -0.50 -2.76 24.42
C LEU A 287 -0.40 -4.29 24.50
N MET A 288 -0.50 -4.87 25.70
CA MET A 288 -0.42 -6.30 25.96
C MET A 288 -1.45 -6.70 27.02
N LYS A 289 -2.07 -7.88 26.90
CA LYS A 289 -2.97 -8.40 27.93
C LYS A 289 -2.19 -9.07 29.08
N PRO A 290 -2.74 -9.16 30.30
CA PRO A 290 -2.08 -9.83 31.44
C PRO A 290 -1.55 -11.23 31.13
N LYS A 291 -2.34 -12.06 30.45
CA LYS A 291 -1.93 -13.41 30.04
C LYS A 291 -0.81 -13.40 28.99
N GLU A 292 -0.85 -12.46 28.05
CA GLU A 292 0.18 -12.32 27.01
C GLU A 292 1.51 -11.87 27.62
N ALA A 293 1.48 -10.99 28.64
CA ALA A 293 2.68 -10.57 29.34
C ALA A 293 3.25 -11.65 30.26
N GLU A 294 2.40 -12.43 30.92
CA GLU A 294 2.86 -13.60 31.68
C GLU A 294 3.58 -14.59 30.75
N MET A 295 3.03 -14.81 29.56
CA MET A 295 3.67 -15.62 28.53
C MET A 295 4.99 -15.01 28.04
N PHE A 296 5.00 -13.71 27.73
CA PHE A 296 6.20 -13.00 27.29
C PHE A 296 7.32 -13.09 28.33
N LYS A 297 6.99 -12.99 29.62
CA LYS A 297 7.95 -13.17 30.72
C LYS A 297 8.44 -14.62 30.84
N LYS A 298 7.54 -15.60 30.70
CA LYS A 298 7.89 -17.03 30.78
C LYS A 298 8.79 -17.49 29.64
N THR A 299 8.63 -16.92 28.45
CA THR A 299 9.38 -17.34 27.27
C THR A 299 10.58 -16.44 26.96
N GLY A 300 10.80 -15.40 27.77
CA GLY A 300 11.77 -14.36 27.44
C GLY A 300 11.51 -13.76 26.06
N GLY A 301 10.24 -13.57 25.69
CA GLY A 301 9.78 -12.99 24.41
C GLY A 301 10.30 -13.70 23.16
N LYS A 302 10.85 -14.90 23.33
CA LYS A 302 11.27 -15.79 22.25
C LYS A 302 10.22 -16.87 22.06
N GLY A 303 10.08 -17.34 20.83
CA GLY A 303 9.30 -18.52 20.50
C GLY A 303 10.20 -19.75 20.33
N PRO A 304 9.65 -20.85 19.79
CA PRO A 304 10.42 -22.06 19.52
C PRO A 304 11.59 -21.77 18.55
N GLY A 305 12.75 -22.36 18.82
CA GLY A 305 13.97 -22.11 18.04
C GLY A 305 14.51 -20.67 18.16
N ASP A 306 14.23 -20.00 19.28
CA ASP A 306 14.62 -18.59 19.53
C ASP A 306 14.03 -17.56 18.54
N CYS A 307 12.98 -17.93 17.80
CA CYS A 307 12.33 -17.03 16.86
C CYS A 307 11.78 -15.77 17.58
N LYS A 308 11.86 -14.61 16.94
CA LYS A 308 11.39 -13.34 17.51
C LYS A 308 10.30 -12.72 16.64
N GLY A 309 9.16 -12.42 17.26
CA GLY A 309 8.01 -11.85 16.56
C GLY A 309 7.24 -12.88 15.73
N ARG A 310 6.02 -12.50 15.36
CA ARG A 310 5.04 -13.41 14.75
C ARG A 310 5.53 -14.04 13.45
N GLU A 311 6.06 -13.24 12.53
CA GLU A 311 6.47 -13.68 11.20
C GLU A 311 7.61 -14.71 11.25
N GLN A 312 8.64 -14.47 12.08
CA GLN A 312 9.76 -15.41 12.21
C GLN A 312 9.31 -16.72 12.86
N CYS A 313 8.44 -16.64 13.88
CA CYS A 313 7.93 -17.83 14.56
C CYS A 313 6.95 -18.63 13.69
N GLU A 314 6.12 -17.97 12.88
CA GLU A 314 5.27 -18.63 11.88
C GLU A 314 6.14 -19.32 10.82
N ALA A 315 7.16 -18.65 10.29
CA ALA A 315 8.08 -19.26 9.33
C ALA A 315 8.82 -20.47 9.94
N PHE A 316 9.32 -20.35 11.17
CA PHE A 316 9.98 -21.44 11.89
C PHE A 316 9.04 -22.62 12.10
N CYS A 317 7.82 -22.38 12.62
CA CYS A 317 6.86 -23.44 12.91
C CYS A 317 6.13 -24.00 11.68
N ASN A 318 6.15 -23.32 10.53
CA ASN A 318 5.61 -23.86 9.29
C ASN A 318 6.57 -24.86 8.62
N ASP A 319 7.85 -24.86 9.01
CA ASP A 319 8.79 -25.91 8.60
C ASP A 319 8.43 -27.25 9.27
N PRO A 320 8.15 -28.32 8.50
CA PRO A 320 7.89 -29.66 9.04
C PRO A 320 8.99 -30.18 9.97
N ALA A 321 10.25 -29.76 9.78
CA ALA A 321 11.38 -30.16 10.61
C ALA A 321 11.30 -29.59 12.04
N ASN A 322 10.56 -28.48 12.23
CA ASN A 322 10.48 -27.75 13.49
C ASN A 322 9.17 -27.98 14.26
N GLN A 323 8.25 -28.78 13.71
CA GLN A 323 6.93 -29.04 14.30
C GLN A 323 7.01 -29.60 15.72
N GLU A 324 7.96 -30.51 15.96
CA GLU A 324 8.18 -31.08 17.29
C GLU A 324 8.68 -30.01 18.27
N ALA A 325 9.60 -29.13 17.85
CA ALA A 325 10.08 -28.03 18.67
C ALA A 325 8.94 -27.05 19.02
N CYS A 326 8.08 -26.72 18.06
CA CYS A 326 6.91 -25.86 18.28
C CYS A 326 5.87 -26.50 19.20
N PHE A 327 5.59 -27.80 19.04
CA PHE A 327 4.67 -28.53 19.91
C PHE A 327 5.22 -28.62 21.35
N ASN A 328 6.50 -28.97 21.50
CA ASN A 328 7.13 -29.06 22.81
C ASN A 328 7.17 -27.70 23.50
N PHE A 329 7.54 -26.63 22.78
CA PHE A 329 7.48 -25.27 23.29
C PHE A 329 6.06 -24.90 23.76
N ALA A 330 5.04 -25.17 22.93
CA ALA A 330 3.66 -24.87 23.28
C ALA A 330 3.18 -25.66 24.50
N LYS A 331 3.63 -26.92 24.65
CA LYS A 331 3.35 -27.74 25.82
C LYS A 331 4.06 -27.24 27.08
N GLU A 332 5.36 -26.97 27.00
CA GLU A 332 6.20 -26.51 28.11
C GLU A 332 5.70 -25.19 28.68
N HIS A 333 5.28 -24.27 27.81
CA HIS A 333 4.75 -22.97 28.22
C HIS A 333 3.23 -22.96 28.43
N ASN A 334 2.58 -24.13 28.46
CA ASN A 334 1.13 -24.29 28.70
C ASN A 334 0.24 -23.49 27.72
N LEU A 335 0.71 -23.32 26.48
CA LEU A 335 -0.09 -22.78 25.37
C LEU A 335 -1.14 -23.79 24.87
N ILE A 336 -0.96 -25.06 25.19
CA ILE A 336 -1.93 -26.14 24.95
C ILE A 336 -2.49 -26.59 26.31
N PRO A 337 -3.80 -26.46 26.56
CA PRO A 337 -4.42 -26.98 27.78
C PRO A 337 -4.15 -28.49 27.97
N PRO A 338 -3.94 -28.99 29.20
CA PRO A 338 -3.68 -30.41 29.45
C PRO A 338 -4.75 -31.35 28.88
N GLU A 339 -6.02 -30.94 28.91
CA GLU A 339 -7.13 -31.69 28.32
C GLU A 339 -7.04 -31.81 26.80
N GLU A 340 -6.55 -30.77 26.12
CA GLU A 340 -6.31 -30.81 24.67
C GLU A 340 -5.13 -31.72 24.33
N ILE A 341 -4.07 -31.74 25.17
CA ILE A 341 -2.95 -32.67 25.00
C ILE A 341 -3.44 -34.13 25.05
N GLU A 342 -4.32 -34.48 25.99
CA GLU A 342 -4.88 -35.83 26.08
C GLU A 342 -5.80 -36.15 24.89
N LYS A 343 -6.58 -35.18 24.40
CA LYS A 343 -7.36 -35.35 23.16
C LYS A 343 -6.46 -35.56 21.95
N MET A 344 -5.36 -34.83 21.83
CA MET A 344 -4.38 -34.99 20.76
C MET A 344 -3.72 -36.37 20.81
N LYS A 345 -3.35 -36.87 22.00
CA LYS A 345 -2.86 -38.26 22.19
C LYS A 345 -3.93 -39.28 21.80
N GLY A 346 -5.19 -39.05 22.18
CA GLY A 346 -6.32 -39.88 21.79
C GLY A 346 -6.49 -39.94 20.26
N GLY A 347 -6.45 -38.78 19.60
CA GLY A 347 -6.48 -38.67 18.14
C GLY A 347 -5.30 -39.38 17.48
N MET A 348 -4.10 -39.27 18.03
CA MET A 348 -2.91 -39.94 17.51
C MET A 348 -3.01 -41.46 17.62
N ASN A 349 -3.58 -41.97 18.71
CA ASN A 349 -3.87 -43.40 18.87
C ASN A 349 -4.93 -43.88 17.88
N GLN A 350 -5.92 -43.05 17.54
CA GLN A 350 -6.90 -43.37 16.50
C GLN A 350 -6.27 -43.39 15.10
N ILE A 351 -5.39 -42.45 14.80
CA ILE A 351 -4.63 -42.40 13.54
C ILE A 351 -3.75 -43.64 13.41
N LYS A 352 -3.03 -44.02 14.49
CA LYS A 352 -2.21 -45.23 14.51
C LYS A 352 -3.03 -46.49 14.23
N LYS A 353 -4.18 -46.65 14.89
CA LYS A 353 -5.13 -47.75 14.62
C LYS A 353 -5.65 -47.70 13.19
N GLY A 354 -5.94 -46.52 12.67
CA GLY A 354 -6.35 -46.31 11.28
C GLY A 354 -5.31 -46.81 10.28
N PHE A 355 -4.02 -46.60 10.54
CA PHE A 355 -2.96 -47.15 9.70
C PHE A 355 -2.79 -48.66 9.83
N GLU A 356 -2.94 -49.22 11.03
CA GLU A 356 -2.88 -50.68 11.25
C GLU A 356 -4.03 -51.41 10.54
N MET A 357 -5.19 -50.76 10.40
CA MET A 357 -6.38 -51.30 9.75
C MET A 357 -6.51 -50.89 8.28
N ALA A 358 -5.62 -50.02 7.78
CA ALA A 358 -5.70 -49.51 6.41
C ALA A 358 -5.43 -50.63 5.38
N PRO A 359 -6.29 -50.80 4.36
CA PRO A 359 -6.01 -51.70 3.25
C PRO A 359 -4.67 -51.40 2.56
N PRO A 360 -4.02 -52.40 1.93
CA PRO A 360 -2.73 -52.21 1.24
C PRO A 360 -2.75 -51.07 0.22
N GLU A 361 -3.88 -50.86 -0.45
CA GLU A 361 -4.11 -49.81 -1.46
C GLU A 361 -4.06 -48.41 -0.84
N VAL A 362 -4.65 -48.25 0.35
CA VAL A 362 -4.61 -46.99 1.11
C VAL A 362 -3.19 -46.73 1.61
N SER A 363 -2.52 -47.77 2.13
CA SER A 363 -1.12 -47.67 2.56
C SER A 363 -0.19 -47.27 1.42
N GLN A 364 -0.42 -47.79 0.21
CA GLN A 364 0.34 -47.42 -0.98
C GLN A 364 0.03 -45.98 -1.45
N CYS A 365 -1.24 -45.56 -1.39
CA CYS A 365 -1.62 -44.17 -1.63
C CYS A 365 -0.92 -43.21 -0.66
N LEU A 366 -0.93 -43.53 0.63
CA LEU A 366 -0.28 -42.73 1.67
C LEU A 366 1.23 -42.64 1.40
N LYS A 367 1.90 -43.77 1.18
CA LYS A 367 3.34 -43.78 0.87
C LYS A 367 3.69 -42.93 -0.36
N SER A 368 2.87 -42.96 -1.40
CA SER A 368 3.10 -42.19 -2.62
C SER A 368 2.75 -40.70 -2.50
N THR A 369 1.78 -40.34 -1.66
CA THR A 369 1.27 -38.96 -1.53
C THR A 369 2.07 -38.18 -0.49
N VAL A 370 2.29 -38.77 0.70
CA VAL A 370 2.96 -38.10 1.81
C VAL A 370 4.43 -38.50 1.98
N GLY A 371 4.88 -39.54 1.27
CA GLY A 371 6.24 -40.05 1.34
C GLY A 371 6.45 -41.06 2.48
N GLU A 372 7.28 -42.08 2.23
CA GLU A 372 7.49 -43.20 3.16
C GLU A 372 8.15 -42.76 4.48
N GLU A 373 9.08 -41.81 4.45
CA GLU A 373 9.75 -41.31 5.65
C GLU A 373 8.79 -40.58 6.60
N ILE A 374 7.98 -39.66 6.05
CA ILE A 374 6.98 -38.90 6.81
C ILE A 374 5.90 -39.84 7.34
N LEU A 375 5.44 -40.79 6.53
CA LEU A 375 4.45 -41.79 6.95
C LEU A 375 4.97 -42.63 8.13
N ASN A 376 6.23 -43.07 8.09
CA ASN A 376 6.85 -43.82 9.19
C ASN A 376 6.97 -42.97 10.47
N LYS A 377 7.31 -41.68 10.35
CA LYS A 377 7.37 -40.73 11.49
C LYS A 377 6.00 -40.50 12.13
N VAL A 378 4.93 -40.46 11.32
CA VAL A 378 3.56 -40.37 11.84
C VAL A 378 3.11 -41.69 12.48
N GLN A 379 3.37 -42.84 11.85
CA GLN A 379 3.01 -44.17 12.39
C GLN A 379 3.70 -44.50 13.72
N SER A 380 4.95 -44.08 13.88
CA SER A 380 5.72 -44.23 15.12
C SER A 380 5.34 -43.23 16.22
N GLY A 381 4.50 -42.23 15.90
CA GLY A 381 4.14 -41.17 16.83
C GLY A 381 5.22 -40.11 17.05
N GLN A 382 6.28 -40.12 16.22
CA GLN A 382 7.39 -39.18 16.28
C GLN A 382 7.05 -37.82 15.65
N MET A 383 6.05 -37.77 14.76
CA MET A 383 5.58 -36.54 14.12
C MET A 383 4.05 -36.47 14.16
N MET A 384 3.51 -35.35 14.64
CA MET A 384 2.08 -35.05 14.52
C MET A 384 1.79 -34.50 13.11
N PRO A 385 0.77 -35.01 12.40
CA PRO A 385 0.46 -34.51 11.08
C PRO A 385 -0.10 -33.09 11.14
N SER A 386 0.47 -32.18 10.35
CA SER A 386 -0.05 -30.81 10.18
C SER A 386 -1.41 -30.82 9.47
N GLN A 387 -2.13 -29.69 9.44
CA GLN A 387 -3.41 -29.63 8.72
C GLN A 387 -3.28 -29.99 7.23
N GLN A 388 -2.20 -29.51 6.59
CA GLN A 388 -1.90 -29.82 5.19
C GLN A 388 -1.61 -31.31 5.00
N LEU A 389 -0.77 -31.90 5.87
CA LEU A 389 -0.43 -33.32 5.81
C LEU A 389 -1.65 -34.21 6.11
N GLY A 390 -2.48 -33.81 7.08
CA GLY A 390 -3.72 -34.49 7.44
C GLY A 390 -4.75 -34.47 6.31
N GLY A 391 -4.83 -33.39 5.53
CA GLY A 391 -5.66 -33.31 4.32
C GLY A 391 -5.22 -34.32 3.26
N GLN A 392 -3.92 -34.37 2.96
CA GLN A 392 -3.36 -35.34 2.01
C GLN A 392 -3.59 -36.80 2.44
N MET A 393 -3.49 -37.08 3.74
CA MET A 393 -3.79 -38.40 4.29
C MET A 393 -5.27 -38.74 4.15
N ARG A 394 -6.16 -37.79 4.49
CA ARG A 394 -7.61 -37.94 4.37
C ARG A 394 -8.03 -38.26 2.94
N ASP A 395 -7.44 -37.59 1.94
CA ASP A 395 -7.75 -37.85 0.53
C ASP A 395 -7.49 -39.32 0.14
N CYS A 396 -6.43 -39.94 0.65
CA CYS A 396 -6.16 -41.35 0.44
C CYS A 396 -7.20 -42.27 1.11
N PHE A 397 -7.63 -41.95 2.33
CA PHE A 397 -8.68 -42.73 2.99
C PHE A 397 -10.03 -42.56 2.29
N GLU A 398 -10.39 -41.36 1.86
CA GLU A 398 -11.66 -41.07 1.17
C GLU A 398 -11.71 -41.67 -0.23
N LYS A 399 -10.58 -41.70 -0.95
CA LYS A 399 -10.49 -42.25 -2.32
C LYS A 399 -10.70 -43.77 -2.37
N PHE A 400 -10.41 -44.47 -1.28
CA PHE A 400 -10.35 -45.93 -1.24
C PHE A 400 -11.29 -46.55 -0.19
N MET A 401 -11.94 -45.75 0.66
CA MET A 401 -13.08 -46.19 1.47
C MET A 401 -14.38 -46.06 0.66
N PRO A 402 -15.11 -47.15 0.39
CA PRO A 402 -16.39 -47.06 -0.31
C PRO A 402 -17.44 -46.32 0.53
N GLN A 403 -18.22 -45.43 -0.10
CA GLN A 403 -19.44 -44.92 0.51
C GLN A 403 -20.52 -46.02 0.52
N GLY A 404 -20.81 -46.61 1.69
CA GLY A 404 -22.00 -47.44 1.96
C GLY A 404 -21.71 -48.66 2.85
N GLY A 405 -22.41 -48.94 3.95
CA GLY A 405 -23.76 -48.54 4.38
C GLY A 405 -24.00 -48.61 5.90
N PRO A 406 -25.27 -48.73 6.35
CA PRO A 406 -25.75 -48.30 7.66
C PRO A 406 -25.35 -49.22 8.81
N ASP A 407 -25.23 -48.63 10.00
CA ASP A 407 -25.34 -49.28 11.31
C ASP A 407 -24.80 -50.71 11.40
N GLU A 408 -23.50 -50.86 11.66
CA GLU A 408 -22.97 -51.87 12.59
C GLU A 408 -21.44 -51.73 12.70
N GLY A 409 -20.97 -51.30 13.89
CA GLY A 409 -19.54 -51.36 14.25
C GLY A 409 -18.77 -50.05 14.17
N GLY A 410 -19.33 -48.95 14.71
CA GLY A 410 -18.58 -47.72 14.91
C GLY A 410 -17.38 -47.94 15.84
N PHE A 411 -16.19 -47.52 15.39
CA PHE A 411 -15.05 -47.28 16.26
C PHE A 411 -15.36 -46.10 17.19
N GLY A 412 -15.99 -46.38 18.33
CA GLY A 412 -16.16 -45.46 19.44
C GLY A 412 -16.92 -46.13 20.60
N PRO A 413 -16.33 -46.29 21.79
CA PRO A 413 -17.11 -46.65 22.97
C PRO A 413 -17.53 -45.39 23.75
N ASN A 414 -18.81 -45.41 24.11
CA ASN A 414 -19.55 -44.54 25.02
C ASN A 414 -20.07 -43.21 24.48
N GLY A 415 -21.26 -43.30 23.87
CA GLY A 415 -22.25 -42.22 23.96
C GLY A 415 -22.75 -42.05 25.39
N GLN A 416 -22.52 -40.88 25.95
CA GLN A 416 -23.40 -40.22 26.91
C GLN A 416 -23.26 -38.71 26.70
N ASN A 417 -24.35 -38.10 26.21
CA ASN A 417 -24.65 -36.67 26.20
C ASN A 417 -23.48 -35.70 25.93
N GLY A 418 -23.12 -35.57 24.66
CA GLY A 418 -22.42 -34.40 24.14
C GLY A 418 -23.04 -33.98 22.82
N GLN A 419 -23.81 -32.89 22.82
CA GLN A 419 -24.24 -32.25 21.59
C GLN A 419 -22.99 -31.84 20.82
N MET A 420 -22.68 -32.51 19.72
CA MET A 420 -21.73 -31.98 18.75
C MET A 420 -22.33 -30.68 18.18
N PRO A 421 -21.62 -29.54 18.21
CA PRO A 421 -22.05 -28.38 17.46
C PRO A 421 -22.05 -28.74 15.95
N PRO A 422 -22.98 -28.22 15.15
CA PRO A 422 -23.00 -28.48 13.71
C PRO A 422 -21.65 -28.11 13.10
N ALA A 423 -21.10 -28.97 12.24
CA ALA A 423 -19.91 -28.69 11.46
C ALA A 423 -20.15 -27.41 10.62
N GLY A 424 -19.50 -26.32 11.00
CA GLY A 424 -19.67 -25.02 10.35
C GLY A 424 -19.03 -23.82 11.05
N MET A 425 -18.05 -24.01 11.94
CA MET A 425 -17.37 -22.91 12.63
C MET A 425 -15.86 -23.14 12.70
N MET A 426 -15.17 -22.99 11.56
CA MET A 426 -13.85 -22.36 11.44
C MET A 426 -13.56 -22.10 9.95
N PRO A 427 -12.93 -20.96 9.59
CA PRO A 427 -12.87 -20.48 8.21
C PRO A 427 -11.85 -21.29 7.41
N PRO A 428 -12.17 -21.73 6.18
CA PRO A 428 -11.15 -22.22 5.26
C PRO A 428 -10.43 -21.02 4.65
N GLN A 429 -9.15 -20.87 4.96
CA GLN A 429 -8.26 -20.25 3.97
C GLN A 429 -8.27 -21.16 2.75
N GLU A 430 -8.62 -20.56 1.60
CA GLU A 430 -8.71 -21.15 0.25
C GLU A 430 -9.99 -21.90 -0.15
N ALA A 431 -11.14 -21.61 0.46
CA ALA A 431 -12.42 -21.88 -0.20
C ALA A 431 -12.82 -20.68 -1.07
N GLY A 432 -12.66 -20.81 -2.39
CA GLY A 432 -13.24 -19.86 -3.34
C GLY A 432 -14.75 -19.70 -3.10
N PHE A 433 -15.25 -18.48 -3.31
CA PHE A 433 -16.68 -18.13 -3.24
C PHE A 433 -17.54 -19.20 -3.95
N GLY A 434 -18.48 -19.82 -3.22
CA GLY A 434 -19.39 -20.84 -3.73
C GLY A 434 -20.83 -20.46 -3.40
N GLY A 435 -21.63 -20.13 -4.41
CA GLY A 435 -23.04 -19.79 -4.28
C GLY A 435 -23.98 -20.97 -4.55
N PRO A 436 -25.31 -20.74 -4.58
CA PRO A 436 -26.31 -21.77 -4.82
C PRO A 436 -26.05 -22.50 -6.15
N GLY A 437 -26.22 -23.81 -6.18
CA GLY A 437 -25.89 -24.65 -7.34
C GLY A 437 -24.39 -24.83 -7.61
N GLY A 438 -23.50 -24.37 -6.72
CA GLY A 438 -22.05 -24.50 -6.86
C GLY A 438 -21.40 -23.45 -7.78
N CYS A 439 -22.10 -22.35 -8.08
CA CYS A 439 -21.57 -21.23 -8.86
C CYS A 439 -20.36 -20.60 -8.14
N LYS A 440 -19.31 -20.25 -8.89
CA LYS A 440 -18.05 -19.75 -8.33
C LYS A 440 -17.78 -18.26 -8.59
N THR A 441 -18.62 -17.63 -9.40
CA THR A 441 -18.52 -16.20 -9.75
C THR A 441 -19.88 -15.51 -9.61
N PRO A 442 -19.93 -14.19 -9.39
CA PRO A 442 -21.17 -13.42 -9.34
C PRO A 442 -22.04 -13.60 -10.59
N GLU A 443 -21.43 -13.67 -11.77
CA GLU A 443 -22.11 -13.83 -13.05
C GLU A 443 -22.74 -15.23 -13.18
N GLU A 444 -22.04 -16.28 -12.76
CA GLU A 444 -22.57 -17.65 -12.71
C GLU A 444 -23.73 -17.76 -11.71
N CYS A 445 -23.59 -17.15 -10.53
CA CYS A 445 -24.63 -17.17 -9.52
C CYS A 445 -25.87 -16.38 -9.95
N GLN A 446 -25.69 -15.25 -10.65
CA GLN A 446 -26.80 -14.47 -11.18
C GLN A 446 -27.55 -15.24 -12.26
N LYS A 447 -26.83 -15.93 -13.16
CA LYS A 447 -27.44 -16.79 -14.17
C LYS A 447 -28.18 -17.97 -13.52
N PHE A 448 -27.55 -18.66 -12.59
CA PHE A 448 -28.16 -19.76 -11.85
C PHE A 448 -29.44 -19.30 -11.13
N CYS A 449 -29.41 -18.19 -10.40
CA CYS A 449 -30.59 -17.68 -9.70
C CYS A 449 -31.70 -17.15 -10.62
N SER A 450 -31.37 -16.79 -11.86
CA SER A 450 -32.38 -16.43 -12.85
C SER A 450 -33.19 -17.64 -13.33
N GLU A 451 -32.60 -18.84 -13.27
CA GLU A 451 -33.21 -20.11 -13.68
C GLU A 451 -33.73 -20.92 -12.46
N HIS A 452 -33.15 -20.72 -11.27
CA HIS A 452 -33.38 -21.50 -10.05
C HIS A 452 -33.76 -20.60 -8.83
N SER A 453 -34.80 -19.78 -9.00
CA SER A 453 -35.21 -18.77 -8.00
C SER A 453 -35.57 -19.33 -6.61
N GLN A 454 -36.16 -20.53 -6.54
CA GLN A 454 -36.51 -21.16 -5.26
C GLN A 454 -35.28 -21.67 -4.49
N GLU A 455 -34.32 -22.28 -5.19
CA GLU A 455 -33.07 -22.77 -4.58
C GLU A 455 -32.22 -21.61 -4.05
N CYS A 456 -32.18 -20.49 -4.78
CA CYS A 456 -31.50 -19.28 -4.30
C CYS A 456 -32.19 -18.66 -3.08
N ALA A 457 -33.53 -18.71 -3.02
CA ALA A 457 -34.27 -18.23 -1.85
C ALA A 457 -34.02 -19.09 -0.60
N GLU A 458 -33.88 -20.41 -0.76
CA GLU A 458 -33.52 -21.32 0.35
C GLU A 458 -32.07 -21.16 0.79
N PHE A 459 -31.14 -21.02 -0.15
CA PHE A 459 -29.74 -20.73 0.14
C PHE A 459 -29.58 -19.43 0.93
N GLN A 460 -30.30 -18.37 0.53
CA GLN A 460 -30.29 -17.09 1.23
C GLN A 460 -30.89 -17.16 2.64
N LYS A 461 -31.96 -17.97 2.85
CA LYS A 461 -32.49 -18.24 4.19
C LYS A 461 -31.49 -18.96 5.07
N GLY A 462 -30.75 -19.94 4.52
CA GLY A 462 -29.66 -20.64 5.21
C GLY A 462 -28.54 -19.70 5.64
N PHE A 463 -28.14 -18.79 4.74
CA PHE A 463 -27.13 -17.78 5.01
C PHE A 463 -27.57 -16.80 6.11
N ASN A 464 -28.79 -16.26 6.03
CA ASN A 464 -29.33 -15.36 7.06
C ASN A 464 -29.44 -16.04 8.43
N LYS A 465 -29.76 -17.34 8.47
CA LYS A 465 -29.80 -18.13 9.70
C LYS A 465 -28.41 -18.33 10.29
N PHE A 466 -27.41 -18.59 9.46
CA PHE A 466 -26.01 -18.69 9.86
C PHE A 466 -25.48 -17.33 10.39
N GLU A 467 -25.79 -16.24 9.72
CA GLU A 467 -25.47 -14.87 10.15
C GLU A 467 -26.11 -14.55 11.52
N GLY A 468 -27.35 -14.98 11.75
CA GLY A 468 -28.03 -14.86 13.04
C GLY A 468 -27.32 -15.64 14.17
N ILE A 469 -26.90 -16.87 13.90
CA ILE A 469 -26.17 -17.71 14.88
C ILE A 469 -24.79 -17.11 15.21
N LEU A 470 -24.09 -16.55 14.21
CA LEU A 470 -22.81 -15.88 14.43
C LEU A 470 -22.97 -14.62 15.28
N ARG A 471 -24.02 -13.83 15.04
CA ARG A 471 -24.32 -12.62 15.81
C ARG A 471 -24.67 -12.89 17.28
N GLU A 472 -25.22 -14.06 17.57
CA GLU A 472 -25.57 -14.50 18.92
C GLU A 472 -24.35 -15.06 19.70
N LYS A 473 -23.38 -15.66 19.00
CA LYS A 473 -22.18 -16.26 19.63
C LYS A 473 -21.02 -15.29 19.86
N PHE A 474 -20.97 -14.18 19.13
CA PHE A 474 -19.92 -13.17 19.26
C PHE A 474 -20.59 -11.86 19.69
N ASP A 475 -20.54 -11.54 21.00
CA ASP A 475 -21.15 -10.39 21.67
C ASP A 475 -20.93 -9.04 20.94
N GLY A 476 -21.69 -8.79 19.88
CA GLY A 476 -21.76 -7.50 19.19
C GLY A 476 -20.46 -6.97 18.55
N GLN A 477 -19.39 -7.76 18.46
CA GLN A 477 -18.10 -7.33 17.87
C GLN A 477 -17.84 -7.95 16.49
N MET A 478 -18.76 -7.77 15.54
CA MET A 478 -18.39 -7.78 14.13
C MET A 478 -18.61 -6.40 13.50
N PRO A 479 -17.71 -5.96 12.61
CA PRO A 479 -17.89 -4.70 11.89
C PRO A 479 -19.18 -4.74 11.07
N SER A 480 -19.87 -3.59 10.99
CA SER A 480 -21.14 -3.45 10.30
C SER A 480 -21.04 -3.87 8.83
N ARG A 481 -22.18 -4.33 8.29
CA ARG A 481 -22.44 -4.77 6.90
C ARG A 481 -21.97 -3.79 5.80
N GLU A 482 -21.58 -2.57 6.16
CA GLU A 482 -20.99 -1.56 5.27
C GLU A 482 -19.55 -1.89 4.83
N MET A 483 -18.83 -2.78 5.53
CA MET A 483 -17.43 -3.10 5.18
C MET A 483 -17.26 -4.19 4.09
N MET A 484 -18.35 -4.79 3.57
CA MET A 484 -18.30 -5.88 2.59
C MET A 484 -18.98 -5.59 1.23
N GLU A 485 -19.10 -4.32 0.82
CA GLU A 485 -19.52 -4.00 -0.55
C GLU A 485 -18.35 -3.60 -1.47
N ILE A 486 -18.19 -4.34 -2.57
CA ILE A 486 -17.45 -3.95 -3.78
C ILE A 486 -18.17 -2.74 -4.40
N PRO A 487 -17.47 -1.71 -4.93
CA PRO A 487 -18.09 -0.41 -5.18
C PRO A 487 -19.09 -0.47 -6.34
N ARG A 488 -20.36 -0.12 -6.06
CA ARG A 488 -21.28 0.36 -7.08
C ARG A 488 -21.07 1.86 -7.26
N GLY A 489 -20.83 2.27 -8.50
CA GLY A 489 -20.66 3.67 -8.88
C GLY A 489 -21.90 4.53 -8.65
N ASP A 490 -21.62 5.79 -8.32
CA ASP A 490 -22.40 7.02 -8.52
C ASP A 490 -23.91 7.03 -8.21
N LEU A 491 -24.24 7.43 -6.98
CA LEU A 491 -25.49 8.13 -6.62
C LEU A 491 -25.22 9.22 -5.56
N PRO A 492 -25.90 10.39 -5.61
CA PRO A 492 -25.61 11.54 -4.75
C PRO A 492 -26.19 11.36 -3.34
N LYS A 493 -25.39 11.68 -2.32
CA LYS A 493 -25.76 11.60 -0.89
C LYS A 493 -26.71 12.73 -0.50
N GLY A 494 -27.89 12.38 0.01
CA GLY A 494 -28.81 13.29 0.71
C GLY A 494 -29.09 12.79 2.15
N ASN A 495 -29.17 13.74 3.09
CA ASN A 495 -29.30 13.61 4.55
C ASN A 495 -30.04 12.38 5.09
N PHE A 496 -29.29 11.46 5.72
CA PHE A 496 -29.82 10.28 6.44
C PHE A 496 -30.14 10.52 7.92
N ASP A 497 -29.90 11.72 8.47
CA ASP A 497 -30.08 11.98 9.91
C ASP A 497 -31.54 12.12 10.37
N LYS A 498 -32.54 12.03 9.48
CA LYS A 498 -33.97 12.14 9.84
C LYS A 498 -34.73 10.82 9.93
N PHE A 499 -34.07 9.67 9.78
CA PHE A 499 -34.72 8.35 9.80
C PHE A 499 -34.60 7.60 11.13
N LYS A 500 -34.00 8.18 12.17
CA LYS A 500 -33.80 7.48 13.46
C LYS A 500 -35.08 7.20 14.25
N ASP A 501 -36.18 7.92 13.99
CA ASP A 501 -37.37 7.86 14.83
C ASP A 501 -38.64 7.33 14.11
N ALA A 502 -38.53 6.67 12.95
CA ALA A 502 -39.68 6.08 12.27
C ALA A 502 -40.10 4.74 12.94
N PRO A 503 -41.39 4.55 13.32
CA PRO A 503 -41.85 3.29 13.89
C PRO A 503 -41.82 2.16 12.85
N ASN A 504 -41.43 0.99 13.33
CA ASN A 504 -41.20 -0.22 12.57
C ASN A 504 -42.53 -0.84 12.10
N SER A 505 -43.14 -0.33 11.03
CA SER A 505 -44.26 -0.97 10.33
C SER A 505 -43.83 -1.34 8.91
N GLY A 506 -43.55 -2.62 8.68
CA GLY A 506 -42.98 -3.16 7.45
C GLY A 506 -43.90 -3.15 6.22
N GLN A 507 -44.25 -1.96 5.70
CA GLN A 507 -44.83 -1.80 4.36
C GLN A 507 -44.16 -0.67 3.60
N MET A 508 -43.73 -0.96 2.36
CA MET A 508 -43.15 0.03 1.46
C MET A 508 -44.22 0.98 0.89
N PRO A 509 -43.89 2.26 0.66
CA PRO A 509 -44.79 3.20 0.00
C PRO A 509 -45.06 2.80 -1.45
N SER A 510 -46.24 3.15 -1.97
CA SER A 510 -46.61 2.84 -3.35
C SER A 510 -45.71 3.56 -4.36
N ARG A 511 -45.57 2.98 -5.56
CA ARG A 511 -44.73 3.52 -6.64
C ARG A 511 -45.10 4.96 -7.01
N GLU A 512 -46.39 5.28 -7.02
CA GLU A 512 -46.90 6.62 -7.34
C GLU A 512 -46.52 7.66 -6.26
N MET A 513 -46.39 7.23 -5.00
CA MET A 513 -45.95 8.07 -3.90
C MET A 513 -44.43 8.30 -3.93
N MET A 514 -43.65 7.26 -4.23
CA MET A 514 -42.21 7.38 -4.46
C MET A 514 -41.89 8.33 -5.62
N GLU A 515 -42.70 8.29 -6.69
CA GLU A 515 -42.51 9.13 -7.86
C GLU A 515 -42.80 10.62 -7.56
N LYS A 516 -43.79 10.92 -6.70
CA LYS A 516 -44.06 12.29 -6.23
C LYS A 516 -42.97 12.83 -5.30
N MET A 517 -42.42 12.00 -4.42
CA MET A 517 -41.34 12.38 -3.51
C MET A 517 -40.04 12.71 -4.25
N MET A 518 -39.68 11.92 -5.27
CA MET A 518 -38.48 12.16 -6.07
C MET A 518 -38.60 13.39 -6.98
N LYS A 519 -39.81 13.76 -7.39
CA LYS A 519 -40.01 14.84 -8.37
C LYS A 519 -40.19 16.22 -7.73
N ASN A 520 -40.83 16.31 -6.56
CA ASN A 520 -41.20 17.60 -5.96
C ASN A 520 -40.64 17.84 -4.54
N GLY A 521 -40.01 16.84 -3.90
CA GLY A 521 -39.36 17.02 -2.59
C GLY A 521 -40.29 17.22 -1.39
N GLU A 522 -41.60 17.03 -1.53
CA GLU A 522 -42.59 17.17 -0.43
C GLU A 522 -43.16 15.82 0.02
N ILE A 523 -43.28 15.62 1.33
CA ILE A 523 -43.95 14.48 1.96
C ILE A 523 -45.41 14.87 2.27
N PRO A 524 -46.44 14.14 1.80
CA PRO A 524 -47.84 14.46 2.10
C PRO A 524 -48.19 14.34 3.59
N GLU A 525 -48.99 15.28 4.11
CA GLU A 525 -49.41 15.37 5.53
C GLU A 525 -50.16 14.14 6.07
N SER A 526 -50.66 13.25 5.22
CA SER A 526 -51.36 12.03 5.63
C SER A 526 -50.47 11.02 6.38
N PHE A 527 -49.16 11.24 6.45
CA PHE A 527 -48.23 10.40 7.22
C PHE A 527 -48.27 10.63 8.74
N ASN A 528 -48.87 11.71 9.24
CA ASN A 528 -48.84 12.03 10.67
C ASN A 528 -50.04 11.53 11.49
N ASN A 529 -51.14 11.09 10.87
CA ASN A 529 -52.40 10.88 11.60
C ASN A 529 -53.00 9.46 11.51
N GLY A 530 -52.21 8.41 11.26
CA GLY A 530 -52.58 7.04 11.65
C GLY A 530 -53.93 6.49 11.16
N GLU A 531 -54.45 6.92 10.01
CA GLU A 531 -55.70 6.36 9.48
C GLU A 531 -55.45 5.07 8.68
N ILE A 532 -55.92 3.96 9.26
CA ILE A 532 -56.01 2.64 8.65
C ILE A 532 -57.06 2.70 7.54
N PHE A 533 -56.73 2.29 6.31
CA PHE A 533 -57.74 1.97 5.29
C PHE A 533 -57.61 0.55 4.75
N ASN A 534 -58.75 -0.14 4.83
CA ASN A 534 -59.04 -1.49 4.40
C ASN A 534 -59.03 -1.63 2.86
N ARG A 535 -58.81 -2.88 2.46
CA ARG A 535 -58.75 -3.40 1.10
C ARG A 535 -60.15 -3.54 0.50
N GLU A 536 -60.53 -2.66 -0.43
CA GLU A 536 -61.59 -2.90 -1.43
C GLU A 536 -61.50 -1.86 -2.56
N GLY A 537 -61.45 -2.29 -3.82
CA GLY A 537 -61.63 -1.39 -4.99
C GLY A 537 -60.56 -1.47 -6.08
N PHE A 538 -60.57 -2.55 -6.86
CA PHE A 538 -60.08 -2.51 -8.24
C PHE A 538 -60.98 -1.55 -9.04
N ASN A 539 -60.44 -0.48 -9.67
CA ASN A 539 -60.96 -0.06 -10.97
C ASN A 539 -59.98 0.77 -11.80
N LYS A 540 -59.99 0.47 -13.10
CA LYS A 540 -59.34 1.21 -14.19
C LYS A 540 -59.93 2.62 -14.25
N GLN A 541 -59.09 3.64 -14.45
CA GLN A 541 -59.27 4.72 -15.44
C GLN A 541 -58.22 5.83 -15.25
N ASN A 542 -57.71 6.32 -16.39
CA ASN A 542 -57.06 7.62 -16.63
C ASN A 542 -55.56 7.61 -16.97
N ILE A 543 -55.32 7.35 -18.25
CA ILE A 543 -54.20 7.90 -19.04
C ILE A 543 -54.60 9.33 -19.46
N PRO A 544 -53.68 10.31 -19.39
CA PRO A 544 -53.46 11.14 -20.58
C PRO A 544 -51.96 11.37 -20.90
N SER A 545 -51.58 10.83 -22.05
CA SER A 545 -50.87 11.45 -23.19
C SER A 545 -50.07 12.75 -22.97
N ASN A 546 -48.73 12.66 -22.97
CA ASN A 546 -47.85 13.46 -23.84
C ASN A 546 -46.36 13.09 -23.66
N ILE A 547 -45.75 12.53 -24.70
CA ILE A 547 -44.31 12.28 -24.85
C ILE A 547 -43.85 12.98 -26.14
N PRO A 548 -42.83 13.85 -26.12
CA PRO A 548 -42.19 14.34 -27.34
C PRO A 548 -41.33 13.25 -28.00
N LYS A 549 -41.47 13.12 -29.33
CA LYS A 549 -40.76 12.15 -30.18
C LYS A 549 -39.29 12.52 -30.38
N ILE A 550 -38.43 11.51 -30.42
CA ILE A 550 -37.01 11.58 -30.82
C ILE A 550 -36.92 11.67 -32.37
N PRO A 551 -36.01 12.49 -32.95
CA PRO A 551 -35.89 12.66 -34.41
C PRO A 551 -35.33 11.44 -35.18
N ASP A 552 -35.83 11.27 -36.41
CA ASP A 552 -35.63 10.16 -37.36
C ASP A 552 -34.24 10.05 -38.02
N GLN A 553 -33.14 10.33 -37.32
CA GLN A 553 -31.80 10.35 -37.96
C GLN A 553 -30.96 9.07 -37.80
N PHE A 554 -31.50 8.00 -37.22
CA PHE A 554 -30.76 6.74 -37.03
C PHE A 554 -31.46 5.49 -37.57
N LYS A 555 -32.31 5.66 -38.59
CA LYS A 555 -32.76 4.54 -39.43
C LYS A 555 -32.05 4.65 -40.76
N ASN A 556 -30.96 3.90 -40.91
CA ASN A 556 -30.60 3.11 -42.09
C ASN A 556 -29.11 2.79 -42.06
N MET A 557 -28.78 1.51 -41.86
CA MET A 557 -27.81 0.72 -42.66
C MET A 557 -27.25 -0.44 -41.84
N ILE A 558 -27.92 -1.59 -41.96
CA ILE A 558 -27.30 -2.92 -41.93
C ILE A 558 -27.21 -3.37 -43.39
N PRO A 559 -26.13 -4.04 -43.80
CA PRO A 559 -26.33 -5.33 -44.46
C PRO A 559 -25.46 -6.47 -43.91
N GLN A 560 -25.94 -7.67 -44.24
CA GLN A 560 -25.63 -9.00 -43.71
C GLN A 560 -24.35 -9.64 -44.25
N ASN A 561 -23.84 -10.61 -43.46
CA ASN A 561 -23.16 -11.87 -43.79
C ASN A 561 -22.06 -11.91 -44.88
N VAL A 562 -20.81 -12.22 -44.46
CA VAL A 562 -19.95 -13.27 -45.07
C VAL A 562 -18.95 -13.80 -44.02
N LEU A 563 -18.93 -15.11 -43.77
CA LEU A 563 -17.82 -15.91 -43.20
C LEU A 563 -16.96 -16.41 -44.38
N PRO A 564 -15.62 -16.57 -44.27
CA PRO A 564 -15.10 -17.87 -43.83
C PRO A 564 -13.71 -17.91 -43.12
N GLN A 565 -13.57 -18.95 -42.28
CA GLN A 565 -12.41 -19.84 -42.06
C GLN A 565 -11.02 -19.28 -41.66
N MET A 566 -10.55 -19.70 -40.47
CA MET A 566 -9.13 -19.72 -40.09
C MET A 566 -8.55 -21.13 -40.24
N PRO A 567 -7.30 -21.30 -40.70
CA PRO A 567 -6.60 -22.56 -40.60
C PRO A 567 -5.84 -22.69 -39.28
N GLN A 568 -5.90 -23.90 -38.69
CA GLN A 568 -4.98 -24.37 -37.67
C GLN A 568 -3.64 -24.76 -38.30
N GLN A 569 -2.52 -24.45 -37.64
CA GLN A 569 -1.43 -25.39 -37.35
C GLN A 569 -0.33 -24.76 -36.50
N ILE A 570 0.10 -25.53 -35.51
CA ILE A 570 1.20 -25.31 -34.57
C ILE A 570 2.46 -25.99 -35.15
N PRO A 571 3.67 -25.42 -34.95
CA PRO A 571 4.87 -26.22 -34.81
C PRO A 571 5.40 -26.18 -33.37
N GLN A 572 5.61 -27.36 -32.81
CA GLN A 572 6.32 -27.58 -31.54
C GLN A 572 7.84 -27.36 -31.74
N MET A 573 8.51 -26.86 -30.71
CA MET A 573 9.96 -27.05 -30.52
C MET A 573 10.29 -27.26 -29.03
N PRO A 574 11.39 -27.97 -28.72
CA PRO A 574 11.48 -28.83 -27.53
C PRO A 574 12.38 -28.28 -26.40
N ASP A 575 12.23 -28.95 -25.26
CA ASP A 575 13.01 -28.81 -24.02
C ASP A 575 14.53 -28.82 -24.21
N ASN A 576 15.24 -27.95 -23.47
CA ASN A 576 16.42 -28.39 -22.71
C ASN A 576 16.94 -27.38 -21.68
N LYS A 577 17.00 -27.86 -20.43
CA LYS A 577 18.11 -27.81 -19.46
C LYS A 577 19.01 -26.56 -19.41
N ILE A 578 18.95 -25.88 -18.27
CA ILE A 578 19.95 -24.95 -17.76
C ILE A 578 20.95 -25.72 -16.87
N PRO A 579 22.27 -25.53 -17.07
CA PRO A 579 23.18 -25.56 -15.93
C PRO A 579 24.23 -24.44 -15.94
N GLY A 580 24.54 -23.95 -14.73
CA GLY A 580 25.90 -23.60 -14.30
C GLY A 580 26.46 -22.24 -14.72
N ILE A 581 26.54 -21.32 -13.75
CA ILE A 581 27.34 -20.10 -13.85
C ILE A 581 28.63 -20.33 -13.05
N THR A 582 29.78 -20.22 -13.71
CA THR A 582 31.08 -19.91 -13.08
C THR A 582 31.79 -18.84 -13.92
N PRO A 583 32.52 -17.89 -13.30
CA PRO A 583 32.99 -16.68 -13.97
C PRO A 583 34.39 -16.86 -14.59
N LEU A 584 34.63 -16.17 -15.71
CA LEU A 584 35.97 -16.03 -16.32
C LEU A 584 36.48 -14.58 -16.22
N PRO A 585 37.82 -14.39 -16.14
CA PRO A 585 38.46 -13.16 -15.73
C PRO A 585 38.71 -12.17 -16.89
N VAL A 586 38.77 -10.89 -16.53
CA VAL A 586 39.12 -9.76 -17.39
C VAL A 586 40.65 -9.59 -17.43
N GLN A 587 41.23 -9.49 -18.63
CA GLN A 587 42.53 -8.84 -18.84
C GLN A 587 42.42 -7.74 -19.90
N PRO A 588 43.17 -6.63 -19.77
CA PRO A 588 43.10 -5.49 -20.68
C PRO A 588 44.14 -5.59 -21.81
N GLN A 589 43.74 -5.27 -23.04
CA GLN A 589 44.68 -5.00 -24.13
C GLN A 589 44.67 -3.52 -24.53
N TYR A 590 45.88 -2.98 -24.54
CA TYR A 590 46.28 -1.65 -24.97
C TYR A 590 46.11 -1.48 -26.48
N PHE A 591 45.61 -0.32 -26.92
CA PHE A 591 45.74 0.15 -28.30
C PHE A 591 46.54 1.45 -28.32
N GLN A 592 47.63 1.47 -29.09
CA GLN A 592 48.38 2.67 -29.47
C GLN A 592 47.85 3.23 -30.80
N PRO A 593 47.95 4.55 -31.04
CA PRO A 593 47.55 5.16 -32.30
C PRO A 593 48.70 5.19 -33.31
N THR A 594 48.43 4.77 -34.55
CA THR A 594 49.29 5.03 -35.71
C THR A 594 48.82 6.30 -36.42
N THR A 595 49.73 7.27 -36.52
CA THR A 595 49.70 8.43 -37.41
C THR A 595 49.85 8.00 -38.87
N GLU A 596 48.98 8.49 -39.75
CA GLU A 596 49.33 8.64 -41.16
C GLU A 596 48.68 9.89 -41.76
N PHE A 597 49.54 10.73 -42.30
CA PHE A 597 49.27 11.95 -43.06
C PHE A 597 48.75 11.58 -44.45
N GLN A 598 47.71 12.26 -44.94
CA GLN A 598 47.55 12.49 -46.37
C GLN A 598 46.82 13.82 -46.65
N GLN A 599 47.61 14.77 -47.17
CA GLN A 599 47.17 16.00 -47.83
C GLN A 599 46.70 15.67 -49.25
N ILE A 600 45.58 16.26 -49.72
CA ILE A 600 45.34 16.60 -51.14
C ILE A 600 44.47 17.90 -51.19
N PRO A 601 44.69 18.81 -52.17
CA PRO A 601 44.38 20.24 -52.07
C PRO A 601 43.04 20.64 -52.71
N GLY A 602 42.68 21.91 -52.53
CA GLY A 602 41.41 22.47 -52.98
C GLY A 602 41.27 22.75 -54.48
N GLN A 603 40.00 22.86 -54.85
CA GLN A 603 39.43 23.89 -55.72
C GLN A 603 38.07 24.29 -55.15
#